data_AF-A0A9P0PNC3-F1
#
_entry.id   AF-A0A9P0PNC3-F1
#
_cell.length_a   1.000
_cell.length_b   1.000
_cell.length_c   1.000
_cell.angle_alpha   90.00
_cell.angle_beta   90.00
_cell.angle_gamma   90.00
#
_symmetry.space_group_name_H-M   'P 1'
#
loop_
_entity.id
_entity.type
_entity.pdbx_description
1 polymer ?
#
loop_
_entity_poly.entity_id
_entity_poly.type
_entity_poly.pdbx_seq_one_letter_code
_entity_poly.pdbx_strand_id
1 'polypeptide(L)'
;MSASKFVYNTISSLRSTSTNNIKFDKPFQKSVQHRNMSLKITFILIFAMVAVRSEIPEISINSSSVPNITYEFEAQKDLKAAYELHPNDLQTVVRIFSDLYNKTFPQPTGWKVSIGCSLLYQPAVNHIYVALNVVGDNSTTVITIFN
;
A
#
# COMPACT_ATOMS: atom_id res chain seq x y z
N MET A 1 -33.37 32.78 21.46
CA MET A 1 -33.55 33.67 20.27
C MET A 1 -32.61 33.14 19.19
N SER A 2 -33.07 32.31 18.26
CA SER A 2 -33.62 32.67 16.91
C SER A 2 -32.59 33.45 16.07
N ALA A 3 -32.23 33.14 14.83
CA ALA A 3 -32.85 32.31 13.81
C ALA A 3 -31.83 31.86 12.73
N SER A 4 -32.19 30.77 12.06
CA SER A 4 -31.67 30.20 10.82
C SER A 4 -31.72 31.16 9.63
N LYS A 5 -30.78 31.04 8.67
CA LYS A 5 -31.01 31.39 7.25
C LYS A 5 -30.30 30.42 6.30
N PHE A 6 -31.09 29.48 5.80
CA PHE A 6 -30.91 28.79 4.52
C PHE A 6 -31.12 29.78 3.37
N VAL A 7 -30.35 29.65 2.29
CA VAL A 7 -30.74 30.13 0.95
C VAL A 7 -30.37 29.05 -0.07
N TYR A 8 -31.41 28.41 -0.62
CA TYR A 8 -31.37 27.62 -1.84
C TYR A 8 -31.31 28.56 -3.05
N ASN A 9 -30.68 28.13 -4.14
CA ASN A 9 -31.00 28.66 -5.46
C ASN A 9 -31.03 27.53 -6.50
N THR A 10 -32.17 27.40 -7.17
CA THR A 10 -32.53 26.34 -8.12
C THR A 10 -33.02 27.00 -9.42
N ILE A 11 -32.43 26.57 -10.53
CA ILE A 11 -32.95 26.42 -11.92
C ILE A 11 -33.68 27.59 -12.60
N SER A 12 -33.19 27.96 -13.79
CA SER A 12 -33.94 27.98 -15.09
C SER A 12 -33.01 28.58 -16.15
N SER A 13 -32.90 28.08 -17.37
CA SER A 13 -33.90 28.30 -18.43
C SER A 13 -33.41 27.63 -19.72
N LEU A 14 -34.23 26.74 -20.28
CA LEU A 14 -34.23 26.34 -21.69
C LEU A 14 -35.12 27.32 -22.46
N ARG A 15 -34.67 27.82 -23.62
CA ARG A 15 -35.58 28.30 -24.67
C ARG A 15 -34.97 28.13 -26.07
N SER A 16 -35.82 27.66 -26.96
CA SER A 16 -35.60 27.27 -28.35
C SER A 16 -35.77 28.42 -29.35
N THR A 17 -35.44 28.14 -30.62
CA THR A 17 -36.04 28.61 -31.89
C THR A 17 -35.15 28.04 -33.04
N SER A 18 -35.57 27.67 -34.26
CA SER A 18 -36.82 27.79 -35.03
C SER A 18 -36.65 27.03 -36.38
N THR A 19 -37.70 26.35 -36.89
CA THR A 19 -38.20 26.21 -38.31
C THR A 19 -37.25 25.80 -39.47
N ASN A 20 -37.57 25.01 -40.51
CA ASN A 20 -38.82 24.57 -41.15
C ASN A 20 -38.53 23.49 -42.24
N ASN A 21 -39.47 22.54 -42.41
CA ASN A 21 -40.06 22.02 -43.67
C ASN A 21 -39.34 21.08 -44.69
N ILE A 22 -40.02 19.93 -44.88
CA ILE A 22 -40.30 19.14 -46.12
C ILE A 22 -39.22 18.16 -46.63
N LYS A 23 -39.49 16.84 -46.54
CA LYS A 23 -40.03 16.02 -47.65
C LYS A 23 -40.26 14.57 -47.19
N PHE A 24 -41.47 14.07 -47.38
CA PHE A 24 -41.85 12.66 -47.17
C PHE A 24 -41.64 11.91 -48.48
N ASP A 25 -40.80 10.87 -48.45
CA ASP A 25 -40.86 9.73 -49.36
C ASP A 25 -40.53 8.45 -48.55
N LYS A 26 -41.50 7.55 -48.45
CA LYS A 26 -41.37 6.13 -48.06
C LYS A 26 -41.67 5.30 -49.32
N PRO A 27 -41.40 3.98 -49.38
CA PRO A 27 -40.71 3.11 -48.42
C PRO A 27 -39.61 2.24 -49.10
N PHE A 28 -38.66 1.70 -48.32
CA PHE A 28 -38.03 0.43 -48.69
C PHE A 28 -37.86 -0.47 -47.47
N GLN A 29 -38.41 -1.67 -47.59
CA GLN A 29 -38.39 -2.70 -46.57
C GLN A 29 -36.97 -3.24 -46.34
N LYS A 30 -36.62 -3.44 -45.06
CA LYS A 30 -36.07 -4.73 -44.62
C LYS A 30 -36.23 -4.87 -43.11
N SER A 31 -37.20 -5.69 -42.71
CA SER A 31 -37.26 -6.26 -41.38
C SER A 31 -36.17 -7.31 -41.23
N VAL A 32 -35.17 -7.04 -40.37
CA VAL A 32 -34.31 -8.08 -39.83
C VAL A 32 -34.52 -8.08 -38.32
N GLN A 33 -35.31 -9.05 -37.88
CA GLN A 33 -35.38 -9.48 -36.49
C GLN A 33 -34.09 -10.17 -36.06
N HIS A 34 -33.95 -10.35 -34.74
CA HIS A 34 -32.93 -11.14 -34.01
C HIS A 34 -31.58 -10.45 -33.82
N ARG A 35 -31.06 -10.19 -32.60
CA ARG A 35 -31.27 -10.80 -31.28
C ARG A 35 -30.98 -9.77 -30.18
N ASN A 36 -31.86 -9.70 -29.17
CA ASN A 36 -31.45 -9.32 -27.83
C ASN A 36 -30.51 -10.43 -27.29
N MET A 37 -29.29 -10.06 -26.92
CA MET A 37 -28.38 -10.86 -26.09
C MET A 37 -27.73 -9.87 -25.11
N SER A 38 -28.34 -9.67 -23.94
CA SER A 38 -27.93 -10.28 -22.66
C SER A 38 -26.43 -10.07 -22.41
N LEU A 39 -26.07 -9.03 -21.64
CA LEU A 39 -25.86 -9.11 -20.19
C LEU A 39 -24.79 -10.15 -19.82
N LYS A 40 -23.71 -9.65 -19.20
CA LYS A 40 -22.59 -10.37 -18.57
C LYS A 40 -21.53 -10.85 -19.57
N ILE A 41 -20.40 -10.15 -19.64
CA ILE A 41 -19.01 -10.64 -19.75
C ILE A 41 -18.15 -9.40 -20.06
N THR A 42 -17.88 -8.60 -19.04
CA THR A 42 -16.72 -7.68 -19.02
C THR A 42 -16.24 -7.51 -17.58
N PHE A 43 -16.30 -8.60 -16.81
CA PHE A 43 -15.46 -8.81 -15.64
C PHE A 43 -14.42 -9.83 -16.08
N ILE A 44 -13.18 -9.66 -15.66
CA ILE A 44 -11.98 -10.41 -16.09
C ILE A 44 -11.34 -9.78 -17.33
N LEU A 45 -10.47 -8.80 -17.10
CA LEU A 45 -9.22 -8.65 -17.84
C LEU A 45 -8.26 -7.77 -17.00
N ILE A 46 -7.28 -8.46 -16.42
CA ILE A 46 -5.90 -8.00 -16.18
C ILE A 46 -5.69 -7.05 -14.97
N PHE A 47 -5.84 -7.58 -13.75
CA PHE A 47 -4.77 -7.37 -12.76
C PHE A 47 -3.72 -8.46 -12.99
N ALA A 48 -3.00 -8.38 -14.11
CA ALA A 48 -1.69 -9.00 -14.18
C ALA A 48 -0.80 -8.15 -13.27
N MET A 49 -0.85 -8.44 -11.97
CA MET A 49 0.27 -8.11 -11.10
C MET A 49 1.47 -8.74 -11.78
N VAL A 50 2.34 -7.90 -12.35
CA VAL A 50 3.68 -8.32 -12.72
C VAL A 50 4.26 -8.84 -11.41
N ALA A 51 4.29 -10.16 -11.25
CA ALA A 51 4.99 -10.80 -10.16
C ALA A 51 6.48 -10.59 -10.44
N VAL A 52 6.95 -9.36 -10.22
CA VAL A 52 8.35 -9.08 -9.96
C VAL A 52 8.67 -9.95 -8.76
N ARG A 53 9.37 -11.05 -9.00
CA ARG A 53 9.91 -11.88 -7.92
C ARG A 53 10.99 -11.04 -7.26
N SER A 54 10.60 -10.17 -6.36
CA SER A 54 11.54 -9.63 -5.41
C SER A 54 11.90 -10.76 -4.46
N GLU A 55 13.16 -11.18 -4.51
CA GLU A 55 13.66 -12.16 -3.58
C GLU A 55 13.58 -11.57 -2.16
N ILE A 56 12.95 -12.29 -1.24
CA ILE A 56 12.91 -11.87 0.16
C ILE A 56 14.32 -12.06 0.69
N PRO A 57 14.96 -11.03 1.27
CA PRO A 57 16.35 -11.13 1.70
C PRO A 57 16.51 -12.13 2.85
N GLU A 58 17.70 -12.72 2.96
CA GLU A 58 18.04 -13.54 4.10
C GLU A 58 18.29 -12.65 5.32
N ILE A 59 17.65 -12.98 6.45
CA ILE A 59 17.71 -12.18 7.69
C ILE A 59 18.32 -13.03 8.82
N SER A 60 19.42 -12.56 9.39
CA SER A 60 20.10 -13.21 10.53
C SER A 60 20.41 -12.21 11.64
N ILE A 61 20.56 -12.71 12.87
CA ILE A 61 20.98 -11.88 14.00
C ILE A 61 22.45 -11.46 13.80
N ASN A 62 22.72 -10.16 13.89
CA ASN A 62 24.07 -9.61 13.92
C ASN A 62 24.56 -9.47 15.38
N SER A 63 23.81 -8.75 16.20
CA SER A 63 24.09 -8.55 17.63
C SER A 63 22.83 -8.05 18.35
N SER A 64 22.77 -8.17 19.68
CA SER A 64 21.63 -7.73 20.47
C SER A 64 22.00 -7.36 21.90
N SER A 65 21.15 -6.57 22.55
CA SER A 65 21.20 -6.27 23.99
C SER A 65 19.80 -6.36 24.59
N VAL A 66 19.09 -7.43 24.25
CA VAL A 66 17.71 -7.69 24.69
C VAL A 66 17.65 -8.54 25.94
N PRO A 67 16.61 -8.39 26.78
CA PRO A 67 16.49 -9.14 28.02
C PRO A 67 16.21 -10.63 27.81
N ASN A 68 15.65 -11.03 26.66
CA ASN A 68 15.43 -12.43 26.31
C ASN A 68 15.41 -12.64 24.78
N ILE A 69 15.57 -13.91 24.37
CA ILE A 69 15.67 -14.32 22.96
C ILE A 69 14.39 -14.09 22.14
N THR A 70 13.22 -13.97 22.76
CA THR A 70 11.95 -13.74 22.05
C THR A 70 11.98 -12.43 21.26
N TYR A 71 12.70 -11.41 21.76
CA TYR A 71 12.88 -10.15 21.04
C TYR A 71 13.60 -10.34 19.70
N GLU A 72 14.59 -11.23 19.63
CA GLU A 72 15.34 -11.52 18.40
C GLU A 72 14.47 -12.26 17.38
N PHE A 73 13.75 -13.29 17.83
CA PHE A 73 12.86 -14.07 16.96
C PHE A 73 11.75 -13.21 16.35
N GLU A 74 11.10 -12.39 17.16
CA GLU A 74 10.04 -11.50 16.68
C GLU A 74 10.61 -10.39 15.80
N ALA A 75 11.84 -9.92 16.05
CA ALA A 75 12.47 -8.91 15.20
C ALA A 75 12.75 -9.46 13.79
N GLN A 76 13.26 -10.69 13.68
CA GLN A 76 13.44 -11.35 12.39
C GLN A 76 12.12 -11.56 11.67
N LYS A 77 11.10 -12.04 12.39
CA LYS A 77 9.77 -12.32 11.85
C LYS A 77 9.07 -11.06 11.35
N ASP A 78 9.08 -9.99 12.13
CA ASP A 78 8.43 -8.73 11.77
C ASP A 78 9.17 -8.01 10.63
N LEU A 79 10.50 -8.06 10.59
CA LEU A 79 11.27 -7.52 9.47
C LEU A 79 10.99 -8.31 8.18
N LYS A 80 10.94 -9.64 8.27
CA LYS A 80 10.59 -10.49 7.12
C LYS A 80 9.19 -10.16 6.59
N ALA A 81 8.20 -10.04 7.48
CA ALA A 81 6.84 -9.67 7.09
C ALA A 81 6.78 -8.28 6.42
N ALA A 82 7.60 -7.32 6.87
CA ALA A 82 7.69 -6.01 6.24
C ALA A 82 8.25 -6.10 4.79
N TYR A 83 9.28 -6.92 4.56
CA TYR A 83 9.80 -7.18 3.22
C TYR A 83 8.80 -7.93 2.33
N GLU A 84 8.02 -8.86 2.87
CA GLU A 84 6.96 -9.56 2.11
C GLU A 84 5.90 -8.59 1.57
N LEU A 85 5.61 -7.50 2.29
CA LEU A 85 4.64 -6.48 1.88
C LEU A 85 5.23 -5.45 0.90
N HIS A 86 6.47 -5.02 1.13
CA HIS A 86 7.10 -3.91 0.40
C HIS A 86 8.57 -4.21 0.04
N PRO A 87 8.82 -5.23 -0.76
CA PRO A 87 10.17 -5.81 -0.90
C PRO A 87 11.21 -4.86 -1.50
N ASN A 88 10.78 -3.87 -2.29
CA ASN A 88 11.65 -2.92 -2.98
C ASN A 88 11.63 -1.50 -2.37
N ASP A 89 10.88 -1.28 -1.30
CA ASP A 89 10.75 0.04 -0.65
C ASP A 89 11.24 -0.03 0.80
N LEU A 90 12.56 0.12 0.95
CA LEU A 90 13.24 0.03 2.23
C LEU A 90 12.68 1.02 3.27
N GLN A 91 12.26 2.22 2.86
CA GLN A 91 11.69 3.22 3.77
C GLN A 91 10.34 2.74 4.31
N THR A 92 9.50 2.16 3.45
CA THR A 92 8.25 1.56 3.89
C THR A 92 8.48 0.31 4.74
N VAL A 93 9.47 -0.52 4.40
CA VAL A 93 9.86 -1.71 5.18
C VAL A 93 10.21 -1.32 6.61
N VAL A 94 11.12 -0.36 6.82
CA VAL A 94 11.55 0.00 8.19
C VAL A 94 10.42 0.60 9.02
N ARG A 95 9.53 1.36 8.38
CA ARG A 95 8.33 1.90 9.05
C ARG A 95 7.40 0.76 9.50
N ILE A 96 7.09 -0.17 8.61
CA ILE A 96 6.21 -1.31 8.93
C ILE A 96 6.86 -2.21 9.97
N PHE A 97 8.16 -2.46 9.87
CA PHE A 97 8.91 -3.24 10.84
C PHE A 97 8.79 -2.63 12.25
N SER A 98 9.02 -1.32 12.38
CA SER A 98 8.82 -0.59 13.65
C SER A 98 7.39 -0.74 14.18
N ASP A 99 6.38 -0.58 13.31
CA ASP A 99 4.97 -0.66 13.68
C ASP A 99 4.56 -2.07 14.14
N LEU A 100 5.05 -3.11 13.46
CA LEU A 100 4.80 -4.51 13.81
C LEU A 100 5.45 -4.86 15.14
N TYR A 101 6.73 -4.53 15.29
CA TYR A 101 7.49 -4.85 16.49
C TYR A 101 6.94 -4.14 17.73
N ASN A 102 6.48 -2.90 17.58
CA ASN A 102 5.83 -2.16 18.66
C ASN A 102 4.47 -2.74 19.09
N LYS A 103 3.77 -3.48 18.22
CA LYS A 103 2.55 -4.20 18.61
C LYS A 103 2.89 -5.39 19.52
N THR A 104 4.01 -6.05 19.26
CA THR A 104 4.50 -7.20 20.04
C THR A 104 5.14 -6.76 21.35
N PHE A 105 5.96 -5.71 21.32
CA PHE A 105 6.63 -5.13 22.48
C PHE A 105 6.34 -3.62 22.58
N PRO A 106 5.23 -3.21 23.21
CA PRO A 106 4.84 -1.81 23.25
C PRO A 106 5.87 -0.91 23.95
N GLN A 107 6.26 0.18 23.28
CA GLN A 107 7.07 1.27 23.84
C GLN A 107 6.35 2.62 23.70
N PRO A 108 6.40 3.50 24.73
CA PRO A 108 5.67 4.78 24.70
C PRO A 108 6.03 5.70 23.52
N THR A 109 7.29 5.66 23.09
CA THR A 109 7.79 6.46 21.96
C THR A 109 7.87 5.67 20.66
N GLY A 110 7.36 4.43 20.65
CA GLY A 110 7.63 3.46 19.60
C GLY A 110 9.08 2.99 19.58
N TRP A 111 9.34 1.98 18.76
CA TRP A 111 10.69 1.55 18.43
C TRP A 111 11.28 2.43 17.34
N LYS A 112 12.59 2.60 17.36
CA LYS A 112 13.32 3.32 16.31
C LYS A 112 14.09 2.31 15.48
N VAL A 113 14.20 2.58 14.18
CA VAL A 113 14.95 1.74 13.25
C VAL A 113 16.04 2.56 12.59
N SER A 114 17.26 2.04 12.61
CA SER A 114 18.40 2.59 11.87
C SER A 114 18.88 1.61 10.82
N ILE A 115 19.35 2.13 9.70
CA ILE A 115 19.90 1.37 8.57
C ILE A 115 21.36 1.76 8.42
N GLY A 116 22.26 0.78 8.35
CA GLY A 116 23.68 1.03 8.15
C GLY A 116 24.38 -0.07 7.35
N CYS A 117 25.57 0.25 6.86
CA CYS A 117 26.54 -0.74 6.41
C CYS A 117 27.46 -1.06 7.59
N SER A 118 27.89 -2.31 7.72
CA SER A 118 28.52 -2.93 8.90
C SER A 118 29.43 -2.06 9.81
N LEU A 119 29.35 -2.39 11.12
CA LEU A 119 30.26 -2.11 12.26
C LEU A 119 30.25 -0.76 12.98
N LEU A 120 29.74 0.34 12.42
CA LEU A 120 29.95 1.67 13.04
C LEU A 120 28.78 2.21 13.88
N TYR A 121 27.57 1.66 13.75
CA TYR A 121 26.45 2.08 14.59
C TYR A 121 26.27 1.15 15.79
N GLN A 122 26.82 1.56 16.92
CA GLN A 122 26.44 1.05 18.23
C GLN A 122 25.48 2.04 18.86
N PRO A 123 24.22 1.66 19.12
CA PRO A 123 23.37 2.49 19.95
C PRO A 123 24.05 2.67 21.32
N ALA A 124 23.89 3.84 21.93
CA ALA A 124 24.50 4.15 23.22
C ALA A 124 24.24 3.01 24.26
N VAL A 125 25.16 2.88 25.22
CA VAL A 125 25.31 1.75 26.16
C VAL A 125 24.06 1.38 26.98
N ASN A 126 22.98 2.15 26.88
CA ASN A 126 21.74 1.98 27.65
C ASN A 126 20.50 1.66 26.78
N HIS A 127 20.67 1.38 25.48
CA HIS A 127 19.55 1.02 24.62
C HIS A 127 19.37 -0.49 24.54
N ILE A 128 18.11 -0.93 24.62
CA ILE A 128 17.74 -2.29 24.24
C ILE A 128 17.68 -2.31 22.71
N TYR A 129 18.39 -3.24 22.06
CA TYR A 129 18.43 -3.30 20.61
C TYR A 129 18.56 -4.72 20.06
N VAL A 130 18.10 -4.90 18.81
CA VAL A 130 18.40 -6.05 17.95
C VAL A 130 18.94 -5.52 16.63
N ALA A 131 20.16 -5.91 16.28
CA ALA A 131 20.76 -5.65 14.98
C ALA A 131 20.63 -6.90 14.10
N LEU A 132 20.13 -6.72 12.89
CA LEU A 132 19.84 -7.78 11.93
C LEU A 132 20.69 -7.58 10.68
N ASN A 133 21.41 -8.62 10.27
CA ASN A 133 21.99 -8.68 8.94
C ASN A 133 20.87 -8.99 7.94
N VAL A 134 20.79 -8.19 6.90
CA VAL A 134 19.89 -8.38 5.76
C VAL A 134 20.74 -8.55 4.53
N VAL A 135 20.82 -9.78 4.03
CA VAL A 135 21.62 -10.14 2.85
C VAL A 135 20.71 -10.03 1.63
N GLY A 136 20.99 -9.02 0.80
CA GLY A 136 20.44 -8.92 -0.55
C GLY A 136 21.47 -9.37 -1.60
N ASP A 137 21.10 -9.27 -2.87
CA ASP A 137 21.83 -9.83 -4.01
C ASP A 137 23.34 -9.49 -4.05
N ASN A 138 23.71 -8.28 -3.62
CA ASN A 138 25.09 -7.78 -3.74
C ASN A 138 25.62 -7.08 -2.47
N SER A 139 24.84 -7.04 -1.39
CA SER A 139 25.20 -6.28 -0.20
C SER A 139 24.52 -6.80 1.06
N THR A 140 25.24 -6.74 2.18
CA THR A 140 24.67 -6.93 3.51
C THR A 140 24.40 -5.57 4.14
N THR A 141 23.14 -5.33 4.48
CA THR A 141 22.72 -4.16 5.27
C THR A 141 22.50 -4.59 6.71
N VAL A 142 22.87 -3.74 7.67
CA VAL A 142 22.52 -3.91 9.08
C VAL A 142 21.31 -3.03 9.38
N ILE A 143 20.21 -3.66 9.77
CA ILE A 143 19.01 -2.99 10.24
C ILE A 143 18.93 -3.20 11.75
N THR A 144 18.95 -2.11 12.51
CA THR A 144 18.89 -2.15 13.97
C THR A 144 17.59 -1.55 14.46
N ILE A 145 16.84 -2.31 15.25
CA ILE A 145 15.68 -1.82 16.00
C ILE A 145 16.09 -1.57 17.45
N PHE A 146 15.74 -0.40 18.00
CA PHE A 146 16.19 0.01 19.33
C PHE A 146 15.20 0.94 20.03
N ASN A 147 15.32 1.00 21.36
CA ASN A 147 14.61 1.93 22.23
C ASN A 147 15.56 2.52 23.27
#